data_AF-A0A9D0XWL0-F1
#
_entry.id   AF-A0A9D0XWL0-F1
#
_cell.length_a   1.000
_cell.length_b   1.000
_cell.length_c   1.000
_cell.angle_alpha   90.00
_cell.angle_beta   90.00
_cell.angle_gamma   90.00
#
_symmetry.space_group_name_H-M   'P 1'
#
loop_
_entity.id
_entity.type
_entity.pdbx_description
1 polymer ?
#
loop_
_entity_poly.entity_id
_entity_poly.type
_entity_poly.pdbx_seq_one_letter_code
_entity_poly.pdbx_strand_id
1 'polypeptide(L)'
;MQDFPGYVVLFDGEEQALFESSILPHLQEGWITAPFQGFDKDTLPQQSHVLLWLGDEDLYEAIPIAQAQNWSVGFLPHPEMNRIYRSFSVPKKIEDAIIDITATQTPIATDLLYCNDKLVLSSVMLGNPDIMSPAANMDNSIWTRFKYLALMMTRLNKVSLSPYTLETAKGSSVNTAALGMACVYRPKSSDFTKHLISDDEMDKTTLNTIILAPRSISETLRFLFSRLFPKIQINQGLARYIGHIKTQAITITGDESLSYSIDGQDYMDDVIMVSVKNDALNVMSQKLPKQSTLAEEKESIRVAEIPTGHTIKELINRSLPWIHHLDHDEVKETFVNLKESARISESFLVLMVLFTLLAAVGLFANSAPVIIGAMILAPLMAPIVSLSMGVLRQDSDLLFSALKTLSLGVFLALFFGALFTQMMPLHTVTSEISARLSPT
;
A
#
# COMPACT_ATOMS: atom_id res chain seq x y z
N MET A 1 5.92 46.89 -5.58
CA MET A 1 6.32 45.59 -4.99
C MET A 1 7.25 45.93 -3.86
N GLN A 2 6.75 45.96 -2.63
CA GLN A 2 7.62 46.09 -1.46
C GLN A 2 8.21 44.71 -1.21
N ASP A 3 9.50 44.56 -1.48
CA ASP A 3 10.26 43.43 -0.97
C ASP A 3 10.20 43.48 0.56
N PHE A 4 9.62 42.47 1.20
CA PHE A 4 9.81 42.21 2.62
C PHE A 4 11.10 41.40 2.75
N PRO A 5 12.22 41.98 3.23
CA PRO A 5 13.50 41.28 3.27
C PRO A 5 13.61 40.35 4.49
N GLY A 6 12.53 40.09 5.22
CA GLY A 6 12.53 39.36 6.49
C GLY A 6 11.43 38.32 6.59
N TYR A 7 11.61 37.36 7.49
CA TYR A 7 10.60 36.36 7.82
C TYR A 7 9.50 36.96 8.70
N VAL A 8 8.27 36.52 8.49
CA VAL A 8 7.15 36.78 9.39
C VAL A 8 6.90 35.53 10.22
N VAL A 9 6.92 35.65 11.54
CA VAL A 9 6.67 34.55 12.47
C VAL A 9 5.24 34.66 12.99
N LEU A 10 4.40 33.72 12.58
CA LEU A 10 3.07 33.52 13.15
C LEU A 10 3.19 32.52 14.30
N PHE A 11 2.84 32.97 15.50
CA PHE A 11 2.97 32.17 16.71
C PHE A 11 1.60 31.96 17.37
N ASP A 12 1.47 30.88 18.13
CA ASP A 12 0.28 30.61 18.92
C ASP A 12 0.13 31.68 20.03
N GLY A 13 -0.91 32.50 19.92
CA GLY A 13 -1.24 33.56 20.85
C GLY A 13 -1.73 33.06 22.21
N GLU A 14 -2.23 31.83 22.31
CA GLU A 14 -2.57 31.23 23.61
C GLU A 14 -1.30 30.92 24.44
N GLU A 15 -0.18 30.64 23.77
CA GLU A 15 1.13 30.33 24.37
C GLU A 15 2.15 31.49 24.28
N GLN A 16 1.70 32.75 24.25
CA GLN A 16 2.59 33.91 24.05
C GLN A 16 3.79 33.96 25.04
N ALA A 17 3.57 33.64 26.32
CA ALA A 17 4.65 33.66 27.32
C ALA A 17 5.75 32.61 27.04
N LEU A 18 5.37 31.47 26.46
CA LEU A 18 6.30 30.42 26.06
C LEU A 18 7.07 30.83 24.81
N PHE A 19 6.39 31.44 23.84
CA PHE A 19 7.01 32.01 22.65
C PHE A 19 8.08 33.05 23.00
N GLU A 20 7.75 34.02 23.86
CA GLU A 20 8.67 35.09 24.25
C GLU A 20 9.92 34.57 25.00
N SER A 21 9.78 33.51 25.79
CA SER A 21 10.88 32.95 26.58
C SER A 21 11.76 31.96 25.81
N SER A 22 11.19 31.20 24.86
CA SER A 22 11.86 30.06 24.23
C SER A 22 12.12 30.20 22.72
N ILE A 23 11.33 31.01 22.01
CA ILE A 23 11.44 31.16 20.56
C ILE A 23 12.03 32.51 20.20
N LEU A 24 11.52 33.59 20.79
CA LEU A 24 11.93 34.97 20.50
C LEU A 24 13.45 35.20 20.61
N PRO A 25 14.20 34.63 21.58
CA PRO A 25 15.64 34.83 21.69
C PRO A 25 16.45 34.25 20.52
N HIS A 26 15.88 33.31 19.77
CA HIS A 26 16.54 32.63 18.65
C HIS A 26 16.22 33.27 17.29
N LEU A 27 15.28 34.22 17.23
CA LEU A 27 14.91 34.93 16.01
C LEU A 27 15.91 36.06 15.71
N GLN A 28 16.09 36.37 14.43
CA GLN A 28 17.01 37.43 13.99
C GLN A 28 16.38 38.82 14.10
N GLU A 29 17.19 39.85 14.31
CA GLU A 29 16.74 41.25 14.28
C GLU A 29 16.12 41.59 12.90
N GLY A 30 14.89 42.10 12.91
CA GLY A 30 14.15 42.48 11.70
C GLY A 30 13.06 41.49 11.28
N TRP A 31 12.91 40.36 11.96
CA TRP A 31 11.76 39.46 11.74
C TRP A 31 10.52 40.02 12.43
N ILE A 32 9.37 39.95 11.75
CA ILE A 32 8.10 40.45 12.27
C ILE A 32 7.41 39.30 12.99
N THR A 33 6.99 39.48 14.23
CA THR A 33 6.22 38.47 14.98
C THR A 33 4.78 38.93 15.12
N ALA A 34 3.83 38.01 14.92
CA ALA A 34 2.41 38.28 15.14
C ALA A 34 1.69 37.03 15.67
N PRO A 35 0.71 37.20 16.59
CA PRO A 35 -0.11 36.08 17.05
C PRO A 35 -0.98 35.59 15.88
N PHE A 36 -1.13 34.27 15.73
CA PHE A 36 -1.95 33.73 14.65
C PHE A 36 -3.44 34.04 14.85
N GLN A 37 -3.92 33.96 16.10
CA GLN A 37 -5.29 34.31 16.44
C GLN A 37 -5.49 35.82 16.38
N GLY A 38 -6.37 36.26 15.47
CA GLY A 38 -6.73 37.67 15.30
C GLY A 38 -5.82 38.48 14.38
N PHE A 39 -4.80 37.87 13.77
CA PHE A 39 -4.02 38.52 12.72
C PHE A 39 -4.79 38.55 11.40
N ASP A 40 -4.85 39.73 10.78
CA ASP A 40 -5.48 39.89 9.46
C ASP A 40 -4.57 39.29 8.39
N LYS A 41 -4.93 38.08 7.95
CA LYS A 41 -4.12 37.23 7.07
C LYS A 41 -4.00 37.83 5.66
N ASP A 42 -4.89 38.74 5.28
CA ASP A 42 -4.84 39.45 4.00
C ASP A 42 -3.83 40.62 3.99
N THR A 43 -3.26 40.97 5.14
CA THR A 43 -2.23 42.02 5.24
C THR A 43 -0.86 41.56 4.75
N LEU A 44 -0.62 40.24 4.69
CA LEU A 44 0.63 39.68 4.19
C LEU A 44 0.63 39.67 2.66
N PRO A 45 1.72 40.14 2.00
CA PRO A 45 1.85 40.01 0.56
C PRO A 45 1.84 38.55 0.10
N GLN A 46 1.38 38.33 -1.13
CA GLN A 46 1.60 37.06 -1.82
C GLN A 46 3.10 36.76 -1.90
N GLN A 47 3.47 35.48 -1.76
CA GLN A 47 4.86 34.99 -1.80
C GLN A 47 5.76 35.41 -0.62
N SER A 48 5.18 35.80 0.52
CA SER A 48 5.93 36.09 1.75
C SER A 48 6.61 34.83 2.34
N HIS A 49 7.72 35.03 3.05
CA HIS A 49 8.36 34.00 3.86
C HIS A 49 7.77 33.98 5.27
N VAL A 50 7.08 32.90 5.63
CA VAL A 50 6.31 32.79 6.87
C VAL A 50 6.81 31.60 7.70
N LEU A 51 7.15 31.86 8.95
CA LEU A 51 7.49 30.85 9.94
C LEU A 51 6.26 30.57 10.82
N LEU A 52 5.88 29.31 10.93
CA LEU A 52 4.73 28.88 11.71
C LEU A 52 5.20 28.16 12.97
N TRP A 53 4.92 28.76 14.13
CA TRP A 53 5.04 28.12 15.43
C TRP A 53 3.65 27.91 16.01
N LEU A 54 2.99 26.83 15.57
CA LEU A 54 1.56 26.57 15.80
C LEU A 54 1.33 25.09 16.15
N GLY A 55 0.27 24.82 16.91
CA GLY A 55 -0.26 23.48 17.14
C GLY A 55 -0.94 22.88 15.90
N ASP A 56 -1.21 21.56 15.92
CA ASP A 56 -1.84 20.88 14.78
C ASP A 56 -3.22 21.48 14.41
N GLU A 57 -4.00 21.98 15.39
CA GLU A 57 -5.33 22.59 15.17
C GLU A 57 -5.26 23.86 14.30
N ASP A 58 -4.41 24.82 14.68
CA ASP A 58 -4.22 26.07 13.93
C ASP A 58 -3.60 25.82 12.55
N LEU A 59 -2.79 24.78 12.41
CA LEU A 59 -2.16 24.40 11.16
C LEU A 59 -3.18 23.95 10.10
N TYR A 60 -4.34 23.40 10.48
CA TYR A 60 -5.41 23.11 9.54
C TYR A 60 -5.97 24.35 8.85
N GLU A 61 -5.89 25.51 9.51
CA GLU A 61 -6.30 26.79 8.93
C GLU A 61 -5.13 27.52 8.25
N ALA A 62 -3.94 27.47 8.85
CA ALA A 62 -2.77 28.20 8.34
C ALA A 62 -2.28 27.68 6.98
N ILE A 63 -2.25 26.35 6.79
CA ILE A 63 -1.68 25.74 5.57
C ILE A 63 -2.51 26.05 4.31
N PRO A 64 -3.86 25.91 4.30
CA PRO A 64 -4.66 26.28 3.14
C PRO A 64 -4.52 27.76 2.75
N ILE A 65 -4.33 28.64 3.74
CA ILE A 65 -4.11 30.08 3.52
C ILE A 65 -2.73 30.31 2.91
N ALA A 66 -1.70 29.67 3.47
CA ALA A 66 -0.35 29.71 2.91
C ALA A 66 -0.30 29.20 1.46
N GLN A 67 -1.05 28.14 1.15
CA GLN A 67 -1.23 27.67 -0.22
C GLN A 67 -1.91 28.74 -1.09
N ALA A 68 -3.05 29.29 -0.65
CA ALA A 68 -3.81 30.27 -1.43
C ALA A 68 -3.01 31.55 -1.75
N GLN A 69 -2.15 31.97 -0.83
CA GLN A 69 -1.29 33.16 -0.99
C GLN A 69 0.13 32.83 -1.50
N ASN A 70 0.42 31.58 -1.84
CA ASN A 70 1.74 31.10 -2.28
C ASN A 70 2.91 31.43 -1.32
N TRP A 71 2.67 31.41 -0.02
CA TRP A 71 3.71 31.67 0.98
C TRP A 71 4.80 30.59 0.98
N SER A 72 6.03 30.99 1.30
CA SER A 72 7.14 30.09 1.59
C SER A 72 7.18 29.80 3.09
N VAL A 73 6.75 28.62 3.49
CA VAL A 73 6.49 28.26 4.88
C VAL A 73 7.67 27.53 5.52
N GLY A 74 8.09 27.96 6.71
CA GLY A 74 8.98 27.21 7.59
C GLY A 74 8.23 26.76 8.85
N PHE A 75 8.31 25.48 9.20
CA PHE A 75 7.68 24.95 10.41
C PHE A 75 8.65 24.99 11.58
N LEU A 76 8.26 25.63 12.68
CA LEU A 76 9.00 25.65 13.93
C LEU A 76 8.40 24.62 14.91
N PRO A 77 9.23 23.86 15.65
CA PRO A 77 8.75 22.80 16.54
C PRO A 77 7.88 23.37 17.68
N HIS A 78 6.62 22.93 17.72
CA HIS A 78 5.63 23.26 18.76
C HIS A 78 5.32 22.02 19.62
N PRO A 79 5.01 22.16 20.93
CA PRO A 79 4.63 21.04 21.79
C PRO A 79 3.39 20.27 21.29
N GLU A 80 2.41 20.99 20.74
CA GLU A 80 1.15 20.41 20.25
C GLU A 80 1.17 20.01 18.77
N MET A 81 2.28 20.22 18.07
CA MET A 81 2.44 19.82 16.67
C MET A 81 2.85 18.34 16.62
N ASN A 82 1.92 17.39 16.47
CA ASN A 82 2.26 15.97 16.50
C ASN A 82 2.33 15.36 15.08
N ARG A 83 1.50 15.83 14.16
CA ARG A 83 1.31 15.23 12.83
C ARG A 83 2.34 15.75 11.83
N ILE A 84 2.64 17.04 11.86
CA ILE A 84 3.54 17.71 10.90
C ILE A 84 5.00 17.25 11.01
N TYR A 85 5.49 16.90 12.21
CA TYR A 85 6.85 16.37 12.38
C TYR A 85 7.18 15.23 11.42
N ARG A 86 6.20 14.35 11.16
CA ARG A 86 6.38 13.17 10.29
C ARG A 86 6.20 13.53 8.82
N SER A 87 5.21 14.37 8.51
CA SER A 87 4.85 14.68 7.12
C SER A 87 5.85 15.60 6.43
N PHE A 88 6.47 16.53 7.18
CA PHE A 88 7.41 17.53 6.66
C PHE A 88 8.85 17.41 7.21
N SER A 89 9.17 16.32 7.93
CA SER A 89 10.52 16.05 8.47
C SER A 89 11.09 17.17 9.36
N VAL A 90 10.22 17.84 10.12
CA VAL A 90 10.58 19.00 10.94
C VAL A 90 11.57 18.60 12.06
N PRO A 91 12.68 19.33 12.25
CA PRO A 91 13.59 19.07 13.37
C PRO A 91 12.91 19.29 14.72
N LYS A 92 13.18 18.42 15.70
CA LYS A 92 12.60 18.53 17.04
C LYS A 92 13.16 19.70 17.87
N LYS A 93 14.35 20.20 17.52
CA LYS A 93 14.98 21.33 18.20
C LYS A 93 14.78 22.59 17.38
N ILE A 94 14.45 23.68 18.06
CA ILE A 94 14.18 24.99 17.45
C ILE A 94 15.40 25.49 16.68
N GLU A 95 16.58 25.42 17.28
CA GLU A 95 17.86 25.83 16.68
C GLU A 95 18.11 25.11 15.35
N ASP A 96 17.97 23.79 15.34
CA ASP A 96 18.15 22.97 14.14
C ASP A 96 17.11 23.30 13.06
N ALA A 97 15.87 23.65 13.45
CA ALA A 97 14.81 24.06 12.53
C ALA A 97 15.10 25.42 11.91
N ILE A 98 15.50 26.42 12.70
CA ILE A 98 15.84 27.75 12.20
C ILE A 98 17.06 27.68 11.26
N ILE A 99 18.08 26.89 11.60
CA ILE A 99 19.26 26.69 10.75
C ILE A 99 18.84 26.04 9.42
N ASP A 100 17.99 25.01 9.45
CA ASP A 100 17.49 24.33 8.25
C ASP A 100 16.68 25.27 7.34
N ILE A 101 15.78 26.07 7.92
CA ILE A 101 14.93 27.02 7.20
C ILE A 101 15.78 28.14 6.57
N THR A 102 16.64 28.78 7.37
CA THR A 102 17.47 29.91 6.91
C THR A 102 18.55 29.49 5.92
N ALA A 103 19.05 28.25 6.00
CA ALA A 103 19.98 27.71 5.02
C ALA A 103 19.29 27.33 3.70
N THR A 104 17.96 27.23 3.66
CA THR A 104 17.20 26.91 2.45
C THR A 104 17.04 28.17 1.60
N GLN A 105 17.71 28.24 0.45
CA GLN A 105 17.64 29.41 -0.44
C GLN A 105 16.42 29.39 -1.37
N THR A 106 15.96 28.20 -1.73
CA THR A 106 14.82 27.99 -2.63
C THR A 106 13.79 27.12 -1.93
N PRO A 107 12.53 27.57 -1.81
CA PRO A 107 11.47 26.73 -1.25
C PRO A 107 11.31 25.47 -2.09
N ILE A 108 11.04 24.36 -1.41
CA ILE A 108 10.71 23.08 -2.04
C ILE A 108 9.20 22.99 -2.13
N ALA A 109 8.68 22.79 -3.34
CA ALA A 109 7.28 22.51 -3.54
C ALA A 109 6.93 21.14 -2.94
N THR A 110 5.84 21.08 -2.21
CA THR A 110 5.38 19.88 -1.52
C THR A 110 3.89 19.69 -1.77
N ASP A 111 3.48 18.42 -1.85
CA ASP A 111 2.09 18.10 -2.12
C ASP A 111 1.28 18.13 -0.83
N LEU A 112 0.00 18.43 -0.97
CA LEU A 112 -0.97 18.41 0.12
C LEU A 112 -2.06 17.40 -0.15
N LEU A 113 -2.46 16.66 0.89
CA LEU A 113 -3.55 15.71 0.84
C LEU A 113 -4.85 16.39 1.26
N TYR A 114 -5.90 16.21 0.46
CA TYR A 114 -7.23 16.74 0.73
C TYR A 114 -8.27 15.61 0.74
N CYS A 115 -9.27 15.76 1.60
CA CYS A 115 -10.46 14.92 1.65
C CYS A 115 -11.70 15.81 1.73
N ASN A 116 -12.58 15.77 0.73
CA ASN A 116 -13.77 16.65 0.64
C ASN A 116 -13.42 18.12 0.97
N ASP A 117 -12.40 18.66 0.28
CA ASP A 117 -11.84 20.01 0.46
C ASP A 117 -11.19 20.33 1.82
N LYS A 118 -11.13 19.38 2.76
CA LYS A 118 -10.43 19.53 4.04
C LYS A 118 -9.00 19.02 3.94
N LEU A 119 -8.05 19.75 4.54
CA LEU A 119 -6.66 19.34 4.61
C LEU A 119 -6.51 18.08 5.48
N VAL A 120 -5.65 17.16 5.05
CA VAL A 120 -5.32 15.93 5.77
C VAL A 120 -3.83 15.91 6.05
N LEU A 121 -3.44 15.82 7.32
CA LEU A 121 -2.03 15.84 7.74
C LEU A 121 -1.46 14.43 7.94
N SER A 122 -2.30 13.45 8.31
CA SER A 122 -1.86 12.08 8.60
C SER A 122 -2.55 11.03 7.73
N SER A 123 -3.87 10.90 7.84
CA SER A 123 -4.64 9.84 7.18
C SER A 123 -6.14 10.10 7.16
N VAL A 124 -6.79 9.60 6.11
CA VAL A 124 -8.25 9.40 6.06
C VAL A 124 -8.54 7.92 6.34
N MET A 125 -9.41 7.63 7.30
CA MET A 125 -9.78 6.27 7.69
C MET A 125 -11.27 6.04 7.47
N LEU A 126 -11.63 4.91 6.87
CA LEU A 126 -13.02 4.48 6.71
C LEU A 126 -13.21 3.09 7.33
N GLY A 127 -14.45 2.80 7.70
CA GLY A 127 -14.84 1.51 8.29
C GLY A 127 -14.75 1.53 9.81
N ASN A 128 -14.60 0.35 10.43
CA ASN A 128 -14.75 0.24 11.89
C ASN A 128 -13.57 0.92 12.63
N PRO A 129 -13.81 2.02 13.37
CA PRO A 129 -12.75 2.77 14.04
C PRO A 129 -12.05 1.95 15.14
N ASP A 130 -12.71 0.97 15.77
CA ASP A 130 -12.05 0.09 16.75
C ASP A 130 -10.89 -0.70 16.11
N ILE A 131 -11.03 -1.03 14.82
CA ILE A 131 -10.06 -1.84 14.05
C ILE A 131 -9.04 -0.96 13.33
N MET A 132 -9.50 0.20 12.86
CA MET A 132 -8.71 1.14 12.10
C MET A 132 -7.97 2.16 12.98
N SER A 133 -8.26 2.21 14.29
CA SER A 133 -7.66 3.18 15.22
C SER A 133 -6.13 3.15 15.20
N PRO A 134 -5.47 4.31 15.28
CA PRO A 134 -4.01 4.38 15.42
C PRO A 134 -3.56 3.74 16.73
N ALA A 135 -2.49 2.94 16.68
CA ALA A 135 -1.83 2.40 17.88
C ALA A 135 -1.15 3.48 18.76
N ALA A 136 -1.28 4.76 18.42
CA ALA A 136 -0.55 5.88 19.00
C ALA A 136 -1.00 6.27 20.42
N ASN A 137 -2.24 5.94 20.82
CA ASN A 137 -2.71 6.13 22.20
C ASN A 137 -2.49 4.89 23.09
N MET A 138 -1.72 3.91 22.61
CA MET A 138 -1.43 2.70 23.39
C MET A 138 -0.18 2.93 24.24
N ASP A 139 -0.39 3.09 25.54
CA ASP A 139 0.63 2.94 26.58
C ASP A 139 1.58 1.77 26.24
N ASN A 140 2.90 1.97 26.35
CA ASN A 140 3.93 1.10 25.76
C ASN A 140 4.00 -0.32 26.37
N SER A 141 3.18 -0.62 27.37
CA SER A 141 3.14 -1.92 28.02
C SER A 141 2.55 -2.99 27.11
N ILE A 142 3.27 -4.10 26.92
CA ILE A 142 2.80 -5.25 26.14
C ILE A 142 1.48 -5.80 26.71
N TRP A 143 1.27 -5.72 28.03
CA TRP A 143 0.06 -6.17 28.70
C TRP A 143 -1.19 -5.34 28.36
N THR A 144 -1.06 -4.01 28.24
CA THR A 144 -2.19 -3.18 27.82
C THR A 144 -2.58 -3.52 26.39
N ARG A 145 -1.59 -3.74 25.51
CA ARG A 145 -1.82 -4.16 24.12
C ARG A 145 -2.53 -5.52 24.01
N PHE A 146 -2.14 -6.50 24.83
CA PHE A 146 -2.85 -7.78 24.90
C PHE A 146 -4.28 -7.64 25.46
N LYS A 147 -4.48 -6.78 26.46
CA LYS A 147 -5.82 -6.50 27.00
C LYS A 147 -6.72 -5.86 25.94
N TYR A 148 -6.21 -4.93 25.15
CA TYR A 148 -6.93 -4.34 24.02
C TYR A 148 -7.26 -5.39 22.96
N LEU A 149 -6.31 -6.25 22.60
CA LEU A 149 -6.56 -7.36 21.67
C LEU A 149 -7.65 -8.31 22.20
N ALA A 150 -7.61 -8.66 23.49
CA ALA A 150 -8.62 -9.50 24.12
C ALA A 150 -10.00 -8.84 24.12
N LEU A 151 -10.07 -7.53 24.37
CA LEU A 151 -11.31 -6.76 24.36
C LEU A 151 -11.87 -6.66 22.93
N MET A 152 -11.00 -6.48 21.95
CA MET A 152 -11.35 -6.45 20.53
C MET A 152 -11.81 -7.84 20.03
N MET A 153 -11.18 -8.93 20.48
CA MET A 153 -11.59 -10.31 20.18
C MET A 153 -13.04 -10.59 20.54
N THR A 154 -13.53 -10.04 21.66
CA THR A 154 -14.94 -10.22 22.04
C THR A 154 -15.93 -9.53 21.09
N ARG A 155 -15.45 -8.55 20.30
CA ARG A 155 -16.24 -7.80 19.31
C ARG A 155 -16.10 -8.36 17.89
N LEU A 156 -15.08 -9.17 17.60
CA LEU A 156 -14.82 -9.72 16.26
C LEU A 156 -15.95 -10.60 15.72
N ASN A 157 -16.72 -11.27 16.58
CA ASN A 157 -17.85 -12.10 16.15
C ASN A 157 -19.03 -11.31 15.53
N LYS A 158 -19.02 -9.98 15.62
CA LYS A 158 -20.03 -9.10 15.02
C LYS A 158 -19.48 -8.29 13.85
N VAL A 159 -18.27 -8.60 13.40
CA VAL A 159 -17.64 -7.89 12.29
C VAL A 159 -18.23 -8.36 10.97
N SER A 160 -18.73 -7.41 10.19
CA SER A 160 -19.15 -7.56 8.80
C SER A 160 -18.32 -6.65 7.91
N LEU A 161 -18.25 -6.99 6.62
CA LEU A 161 -17.68 -6.11 5.61
C LEU A 161 -18.77 -5.18 5.09
N SER A 162 -18.39 -3.94 4.76
CA SER A 162 -19.27 -3.00 4.07
C SER A 162 -18.91 -2.94 2.58
N PRO A 163 -19.90 -2.79 1.67
CA PRO A 163 -19.65 -2.57 0.25
C PRO A 163 -19.03 -1.19 0.02
N TYR A 164 -18.03 -1.16 -0.87
CA TYR A 164 -17.42 0.07 -1.36
C TYR A 164 -17.18 -0.02 -2.86
N THR A 165 -17.44 1.09 -3.54
CA THR A 165 -17.04 1.33 -4.92
C THR A 165 -15.94 2.39 -4.92
N LEU A 166 -14.78 2.01 -5.44
CA LEU A 166 -13.57 2.82 -5.48
C LEU A 166 -13.28 3.20 -6.92
N GLU A 167 -13.20 4.49 -7.22
CA GLU A 167 -12.84 4.99 -8.55
C GLU A 167 -11.52 5.75 -8.47
N THR A 168 -10.56 5.38 -9.31
CA THR A 168 -9.24 6.01 -9.34
C THR A 168 -9.19 7.20 -10.30
N ALA A 169 -8.16 8.04 -10.19
CA ALA A 169 -7.95 9.20 -11.06
C ALA A 169 -7.92 8.88 -12.57
N LYS A 170 -7.47 7.68 -12.98
CA LYS A 170 -7.48 7.25 -14.40
C LYS A 170 -8.76 6.49 -14.79
N GLY A 171 -9.81 6.53 -13.97
CA GLY A 171 -11.12 5.94 -14.25
C GLY A 171 -11.19 4.43 -14.05
N SER A 172 -10.25 3.82 -13.33
CA SER A 172 -10.37 2.40 -12.97
C SER A 172 -11.32 2.27 -11.78
N SER A 173 -12.35 1.43 -11.91
CA SER A 173 -13.32 1.16 -10.86
C SER A 173 -13.07 -0.20 -10.21
N VAL A 174 -13.04 -0.23 -8.88
CA VAL A 174 -12.89 -1.43 -8.05
C VAL A 174 -14.08 -1.52 -7.11
N ASN A 175 -14.91 -2.54 -7.31
CA ASN A 175 -16.03 -2.87 -6.42
C ASN A 175 -15.59 -3.96 -5.45
N THR A 176 -15.60 -3.68 -4.15
CA THR A 176 -15.14 -4.63 -3.12
C THR A 176 -15.97 -4.50 -1.84
N ALA A 177 -15.84 -5.48 -0.95
CA ALA A 177 -16.34 -5.38 0.42
C ALA A 177 -15.14 -5.34 1.36
N ALA A 178 -15.11 -4.35 2.26
CA ALA A 178 -13.97 -4.14 3.15
C ALA A 178 -14.44 -3.89 4.59
N LEU A 179 -13.58 -4.24 5.53
CA LEU A 179 -13.75 -3.96 6.95
C LEU A 179 -13.40 -2.50 7.26
N GLY A 180 -12.44 -1.98 6.52
CA GLY A 180 -12.02 -0.60 6.56
C GLY A 180 -10.93 -0.35 5.55
N MET A 181 -10.60 0.93 5.37
CA MET A 181 -9.55 1.36 4.47
C MET A 181 -8.87 2.62 5.00
N ALA A 182 -7.60 2.77 4.67
CA ALA A 182 -6.76 3.88 5.07
C ALA A 182 -6.18 4.56 3.84
N CYS A 183 -6.48 5.83 3.63
CA CYS A 183 -5.87 6.66 2.60
C CYS A 183 -4.78 7.52 3.24
N VAL A 184 -3.55 7.36 2.78
CA VAL A 184 -2.38 8.06 3.29
C VAL A 184 -1.51 8.55 2.15
N TYR A 185 -0.94 9.75 2.29
CA TYR A 185 0.00 10.27 1.29
C TYR A 185 1.36 9.54 1.35
N ARG A 186 1.82 9.15 2.54
CA ARG A 186 2.99 8.30 2.71
C ARG A 186 2.66 7.13 3.63
N PRO A 187 2.95 5.87 3.24
CA PRO A 187 2.73 4.73 4.13
C PRO A 187 3.44 4.86 5.49
N LYS A 188 4.54 5.64 5.59
CA LYS A 188 5.25 5.89 6.86
C LYS A 188 4.59 6.94 7.77
N SER A 189 3.71 7.80 7.25
CA SER A 189 3.09 8.86 8.06
C SER A 189 2.07 8.31 9.06
N SER A 190 1.42 7.19 8.73
CA SER A 190 0.43 6.55 9.59
C SER A 190 0.98 5.30 10.29
N ASP A 191 0.68 5.21 11.59
CA ASP A 191 1.01 4.04 12.42
C ASP A 191 0.25 2.78 11.99
N PHE A 192 -0.83 2.91 11.22
CA PHE A 192 -1.57 1.79 10.63
C PHE A 192 -0.82 1.20 9.42
N THR A 193 -0.27 2.04 8.56
CA THR A 193 0.22 1.64 7.23
C THR A 193 1.71 1.30 7.21
N LYS A 194 2.50 1.86 8.14
CA LYS A 194 3.98 1.76 8.15
C LYS A 194 4.54 0.34 8.21
N HIS A 195 3.74 -0.62 8.67
CA HIS A 195 4.13 -2.01 8.79
C HIS A 195 3.46 -2.92 7.76
N LEU A 196 2.58 -2.41 6.88
CA LEU A 196 1.83 -3.24 5.93
C LEU A 196 2.45 -3.29 4.54
N ILE A 197 3.25 -2.28 4.19
CA ILE A 197 3.90 -2.16 2.89
C ILE A 197 5.41 -2.14 3.12
N SER A 198 6.12 -3.07 2.49
CA SER A 198 7.58 -3.12 2.46
C SER A 198 8.14 -1.94 1.66
N ASP A 199 9.24 -1.35 2.15
CA ASP A 199 9.99 -0.27 1.50
C ASP A 199 10.45 -0.73 0.11
N ASP A 200 9.69 -0.39 -0.93
CA ASP A 200 10.15 -0.46 -2.31
C ASP A 200 10.52 0.96 -2.73
N GLU A 201 11.83 1.19 -2.63
CA GLU A 201 12.66 2.23 -3.24
C GLU A 201 12.01 3.55 -3.68
N MET A 202 12.48 4.60 -3.00
CA MET A 202 12.23 6.03 -3.22
C MET A 202 10.82 6.50 -2.85
N ASP A 203 10.82 7.52 -2.01
CA ASP A 203 9.71 8.30 -1.44
C ASP A 203 8.80 8.89 -2.55
N LYS A 204 8.10 8.03 -3.30
CA LYS A 204 7.24 8.41 -4.42
C LYS A 204 5.93 8.98 -3.86
N THR A 205 5.76 10.26 -4.09
CA THR A 205 4.70 11.17 -3.62
C THR A 205 3.34 10.82 -4.23
N THR A 206 2.61 9.89 -3.63
CA THR A 206 1.34 9.39 -4.19
C THR A 206 0.33 9.08 -3.11
N LEU A 207 -0.96 9.17 -3.46
CA LEU A 207 -2.00 8.65 -2.60
C LEU A 207 -1.91 7.13 -2.53
N ASN A 208 -1.75 6.60 -1.33
CA ASN A 208 -1.75 5.18 -1.03
C ASN A 208 -3.03 4.85 -0.27
N THR A 209 -3.89 4.05 -0.89
CA THR A 209 -5.10 3.51 -0.26
C THR A 209 -4.86 2.05 0.08
N ILE A 210 -4.91 1.71 1.36
CA ILE A 210 -4.80 0.35 1.87
C ILE A 210 -6.20 -0.11 2.27
N ILE A 211 -6.64 -1.23 1.71
CA ILE A 211 -7.97 -1.79 1.89
C ILE A 211 -7.84 -3.06 2.72
N LEU A 212 -8.49 -3.12 3.88
CA LEU A 212 -8.52 -4.31 4.73
C LEU A 212 -9.82 -5.07 4.46
N ALA A 213 -9.72 -6.19 3.75
CA ALA A 213 -10.87 -7.00 3.32
C ALA A 213 -10.67 -8.49 3.69
N PRO A 214 -10.67 -8.83 4.99
CA PRO A 214 -10.53 -10.20 5.46
C PRO A 214 -11.76 -11.03 5.11
N ARG A 215 -11.55 -12.28 4.69
CA ARG A 215 -12.62 -13.25 4.45
C ARG A 215 -12.92 -14.12 5.68
N SER A 216 -12.10 -14.03 6.73
CA SER A 216 -12.30 -14.74 8.00
C SER A 216 -11.80 -13.98 9.22
N ILE A 217 -12.31 -14.35 10.40
CA ILE A 217 -11.84 -13.84 11.69
C ILE A 217 -10.36 -14.20 11.92
N SER A 218 -9.91 -15.37 11.46
CA SER A 218 -8.50 -15.77 11.56
C SER A 218 -7.56 -14.82 10.80
N GLU A 219 -7.99 -14.26 9.67
CA GLU A 219 -7.25 -13.24 8.92
C GLU A 219 -7.25 -11.89 9.66
N THR A 220 -8.40 -11.48 10.22
CA THR A 220 -8.48 -10.27 11.06
C THR A 220 -7.55 -10.40 12.27
N LEU A 221 -7.52 -11.56 12.93
CA LEU A 221 -6.61 -11.81 14.05
C LEU A 221 -5.16 -11.76 13.61
N ARG A 222 -4.82 -12.42 12.49
CA ARG A 222 -3.45 -12.40 11.94
C ARG A 222 -2.99 -10.98 11.65
N PHE A 223 -3.87 -10.14 11.09
CA PHE A 223 -3.63 -8.73 10.89
C PHE A 223 -3.33 -8.00 12.22
N LEU A 224 -4.16 -8.16 13.24
CA LEU A 224 -3.96 -7.52 14.53
C LEU A 224 -2.69 -7.99 15.25
N PHE A 225 -2.39 -9.29 15.19
CA PHE A 225 -1.16 -9.86 15.75
C PHE A 225 0.08 -9.32 15.05
N SER A 226 0.04 -9.12 13.73
CA SER A 226 1.15 -8.51 12.98
C SER A 226 1.46 -7.09 13.47
N ARG A 227 0.43 -6.36 13.92
CA ARG A 227 0.55 -5.01 14.48
C ARG A 227 1.19 -5.01 15.88
N LEU A 228 0.95 -6.05 16.66
CA LEU A 228 1.52 -6.22 18.01
C LEU A 228 2.98 -6.66 17.98
N PHE A 229 3.35 -7.50 17.00
CA PHE A 229 4.67 -8.11 16.88
C PHE A 229 5.31 -7.83 15.52
N PRO A 230 5.70 -6.58 15.25
CA PRO A 230 6.24 -6.18 13.94
C PRO A 230 7.54 -6.90 13.55
N LYS A 231 8.26 -7.51 14.51
CA LYS A 231 9.49 -8.29 14.23
C LYS A 231 9.23 -9.69 13.68
N ILE A 232 8.00 -10.22 13.74
CA ILE A 232 7.63 -11.56 13.24
C ILE A 232 7.08 -11.45 11.81
N GLN A 233 7.65 -10.54 11.02
CA GLN A 233 7.21 -10.32 9.65
C GLN A 233 7.86 -11.35 8.74
N ILE A 234 7.09 -12.39 8.41
CA ILE A 234 7.49 -13.40 7.43
C ILE A 234 7.59 -12.69 6.07
N ASN A 235 8.74 -12.83 5.44
CA ASN A 235 9.26 -12.09 4.29
C ASN A 235 8.48 -12.37 2.97
N GLN A 236 7.17 -12.13 2.92
CA GLN A 236 6.31 -12.49 1.78
C GLN A 236 5.20 -11.45 1.55
N GLY A 237 5.35 -10.61 0.52
CA GLY A 237 4.26 -9.90 -0.19
C GLY A 237 3.25 -9.08 0.63
N LEU A 238 2.26 -8.50 -0.06
CA LEU A 238 1.02 -8.05 0.58
C LEU A 238 0.21 -9.29 0.99
N ALA A 239 -0.39 -9.27 2.18
CA ALA A 239 -1.26 -10.36 2.60
C ALA A 239 -2.54 -10.40 1.73
N ARG A 240 -3.11 -11.59 1.52
CA ARG A 240 -4.28 -11.81 0.65
C ARG A 240 -5.52 -10.99 0.99
N TYR A 241 -5.66 -10.62 2.27
CA TYR A 241 -6.75 -9.81 2.80
C TYR A 241 -6.46 -8.30 2.76
N ILE A 242 -5.36 -7.88 2.12
CA ILE A 242 -4.94 -6.48 1.99
C ILE A 242 -4.91 -6.11 0.51
N GLY A 243 -5.76 -5.15 0.13
CA GLY A 243 -5.67 -4.46 -1.14
C GLY A 243 -4.79 -3.21 -1.03
N HIS A 244 -4.08 -2.87 -2.10
CA HIS A 244 -3.29 -1.64 -2.16
C HIS A 244 -3.52 -0.93 -3.50
N ILE A 245 -3.98 0.32 -3.44
CA ILE A 245 -4.18 1.19 -4.60
C ILE A 245 -3.25 2.40 -4.45
N LYS A 246 -2.47 2.68 -5.49
CA LYS A 246 -1.60 3.83 -5.60
C LYS A 246 -2.09 4.70 -6.74
N THR A 247 -2.58 5.90 -6.44
CA THR A 247 -3.18 6.82 -7.41
C THR A 247 -2.95 8.28 -6.98
N GLN A 248 -3.46 9.26 -7.71
CA GLN A 248 -3.42 10.69 -7.32
C GLN A 248 -4.70 11.13 -6.62
N ALA A 249 -5.83 10.57 -7.04
CA ALA A 249 -7.12 10.80 -6.43
C ALA A 249 -7.93 9.50 -6.43
N ILE A 250 -8.74 9.34 -5.40
CA ILE A 250 -9.68 8.23 -5.26
C ILE A 250 -11.02 8.76 -4.78
N THR A 251 -12.08 8.33 -5.45
CA THR A 251 -13.45 8.57 -5.05
C THR A 251 -13.99 7.29 -4.43
N ILE A 252 -14.53 7.40 -3.22
CA ILE A 252 -15.05 6.28 -2.45
C ILE A 252 -16.54 6.51 -2.26
N THR A 253 -17.34 5.52 -2.65
CA THR A 253 -18.79 5.53 -2.51
C THR A 253 -19.26 4.22 -1.91
N GLY A 254 -20.38 4.28 -1.18
CA GLY A 254 -21.02 3.11 -0.58
C GLY A 254 -22.51 3.07 -0.94
N ASP A 255 -23.20 2.05 -0.45
CA ASP A 255 -24.66 1.92 -0.61
C ASP A 255 -25.43 2.91 0.30
N GLU A 256 -24.81 3.32 1.41
CA GLU A 256 -25.33 4.28 2.40
C GLU A 256 -24.26 5.34 2.71
N SER A 257 -24.66 6.41 3.41
CA SER A 257 -23.72 7.45 3.87
C SER A 257 -22.57 6.83 4.67
N LEU A 258 -21.35 7.16 4.27
CA LEU A 258 -20.14 6.56 4.80
C LEU A 258 -19.63 7.34 6.00
N SER A 259 -19.44 6.66 7.12
CA SER A 259 -18.70 7.21 8.26
C SER A 259 -17.20 7.04 8.03
N TYR A 260 -16.47 8.13 8.22
CA TYR A 260 -15.03 8.19 8.03
C TYR A 260 -14.41 9.16 9.02
N SER A 261 -13.09 9.07 9.24
CA SER A 261 -12.36 10.04 10.04
C SER A 261 -11.20 10.64 9.27
N ILE A 262 -11.03 11.95 9.42
CA ILE A 262 -9.85 12.68 8.95
C ILE A 262 -9.01 12.94 10.17
N ASP A 263 -7.80 12.37 10.21
CA ASP A 263 -6.86 12.51 11.31
C ASP A 263 -7.50 12.28 12.71
N GLY A 264 -8.46 11.37 12.80
CA GLY A 264 -9.14 10.99 14.04
C GLY A 264 -10.38 11.82 14.41
N GLN A 265 -10.75 12.83 13.62
CA GLN A 265 -12.04 13.50 13.75
C GLN A 265 -13.07 12.86 12.81
N ASP A 266 -14.24 12.51 13.34
CA ASP A 266 -15.27 11.77 12.62
C ASP A 266 -16.16 12.67 11.75
N TYR A 267 -16.51 12.17 10.58
CA TYR A 267 -17.33 12.79 9.55
C TYR A 267 -18.27 11.75 8.91
N MET A 268 -19.31 12.24 8.22
CA MET A 268 -20.23 11.41 7.45
C MET A 268 -20.60 12.12 6.14
N ASP A 269 -20.38 11.44 5.02
CA ASP A 269 -20.71 11.92 3.68
C ASP A 269 -21.13 10.75 2.77
N ASP A 270 -21.90 11.03 1.72
CA ASP A 270 -22.30 10.02 0.73
C ASP A 270 -21.16 9.66 -0.25
N VAL A 271 -20.31 10.65 -0.54
CA VAL A 271 -19.17 10.53 -1.45
C VAL A 271 -17.95 11.10 -0.76
N ILE A 272 -16.88 10.31 -0.71
CA ILE A 272 -15.61 10.70 -0.12
C ILE A 272 -14.59 10.82 -1.24
N MET A 273 -14.14 12.04 -1.51
CA MET A 273 -13.11 12.34 -2.50
C MET A 273 -11.80 12.64 -1.81
N VAL A 274 -10.82 11.76 -1.98
CA VAL A 274 -9.46 11.96 -1.46
C VAL A 274 -8.53 12.24 -2.62
N SER A 275 -7.82 13.36 -2.59
CA SER A 275 -6.94 13.79 -3.67
C SER A 275 -5.66 14.40 -3.17
N VAL A 276 -4.57 14.17 -3.90
CA VAL A 276 -3.28 14.82 -3.69
C VAL A 276 -3.19 16.00 -4.65
N LYS A 277 -2.98 17.21 -4.11
CA LYS A 277 -2.65 18.39 -4.89
C LYS A 277 -1.13 18.50 -4.96
N ASN A 278 -0.57 18.29 -6.14
CA ASN A 278 0.86 18.36 -6.35
C ASN A 278 1.36 19.80 -6.25
N ASP A 279 2.58 19.99 -5.73
CA ASP A 279 3.26 21.28 -5.64
C ASP A 279 2.41 22.38 -4.97
N ALA A 280 1.61 21.98 -3.98
CA ALA A 280 0.59 22.83 -3.36
C ALA A 280 1.13 23.77 -2.28
N LEU A 281 2.23 23.41 -1.61
CA LEU A 281 2.82 24.21 -0.54
C LEU A 281 4.33 24.36 -0.74
N ASN A 282 4.82 25.59 -0.68
CA ASN A 282 6.23 25.91 -0.70
C ASN A 282 6.80 25.82 0.71
N VAL A 283 7.69 24.86 0.96
CA VAL A 283 8.26 24.62 2.30
C VAL A 283 9.76 24.87 2.30
N MET A 284 10.24 25.58 3.33
CA MET A 284 11.63 25.93 3.54
C MET A 284 12.31 24.88 4.45
N SER A 285 12.74 23.75 3.89
CA SER A 285 13.51 22.74 4.65
C SER A 285 14.41 21.92 3.73
N GLN A 286 15.68 21.73 4.07
CA GLN A 286 16.60 20.90 3.27
C GLN A 286 16.37 19.40 3.50
N LYS A 287 15.65 19.03 4.57
CA LYS A 287 15.42 17.64 4.98
C LYS A 287 14.23 16.99 4.27
N LEU A 288 13.50 17.75 3.45
CA LEU A 288 12.42 17.21 2.65
C LEU A 288 12.97 16.24 1.58
N PRO A 289 12.29 15.12 1.33
CA PRO A 289 12.68 14.21 0.27
C PRO A 289 12.60 14.94 -1.08
N LYS A 290 13.63 14.79 -1.91
CA LYS A 290 13.66 15.38 -3.25
C LYS A 290 12.53 14.79 -4.10
N GLN A 291 11.64 15.64 -4.63
CA GLN A 291 10.63 15.21 -5.60
C GLN A 291 11.30 14.61 -6.86
N SER A 292 10.76 13.48 -7.30
CA SER A 292 11.14 12.82 -8.56
C SER A 292 10.40 13.51 -9.71
N THR A 293 11.05 14.46 -10.39
CA THR A 293 10.44 15.32 -11.41
C THR A 293 10.24 14.67 -12.80
N LEU A 294 10.47 13.36 -12.99
CA LEU A 294 10.70 12.79 -14.34
C LEU A 294 9.91 11.55 -14.76
N ALA A 295 8.88 11.11 -14.05
CA ALA A 295 8.03 10.03 -14.56
C ALA A 295 6.58 10.23 -14.15
N GLU A 296 5.67 10.21 -15.13
CA GLU A 296 4.25 9.98 -14.88
C GLU A 296 4.12 8.82 -13.88
N GLU A 297 3.58 9.12 -12.71
CA GLU A 297 3.49 8.11 -11.66
C GLU A 297 2.60 6.98 -12.14
N LYS A 298 3.20 5.79 -12.24
CA LYS A 298 2.50 4.60 -12.67
C LYS A 298 1.51 4.22 -11.58
N GLU A 299 0.23 4.47 -11.86
CA GLU A 299 -0.87 3.99 -11.06
C GLU A 299 -0.76 2.47 -10.88
N SER A 300 -0.93 2.00 -9.64
CA SER A 300 -0.83 0.58 -9.32
C SER A 300 -2.04 0.14 -8.51
N ILE A 301 -2.77 -0.85 -9.03
CA ILE A 301 -3.95 -1.41 -8.40
C ILE A 301 -3.64 -2.87 -8.07
N ARG A 302 -3.36 -3.16 -6.80
CA ARG A 302 -3.08 -4.49 -6.26
C ARG A 302 -4.24 -4.95 -5.40
N VAL A 303 -5.33 -5.35 -6.07
CA VAL A 303 -6.60 -5.76 -5.43
C VAL A 303 -7.08 -7.14 -5.89
N ALA A 304 -6.19 -7.94 -6.51
CA ALA A 304 -6.57 -9.23 -7.09
C ALA A 304 -6.98 -10.28 -6.05
N GLU A 305 -6.50 -10.17 -4.81
CA GLU A 305 -6.74 -11.17 -3.75
C GLU A 305 -7.91 -10.81 -2.83
N ILE A 306 -8.35 -9.55 -2.82
CA ILE A 306 -9.49 -9.09 -2.02
C ILE A 306 -10.82 -9.52 -2.67
N PRO A 307 -11.90 -9.70 -1.88
CA PRO A 307 -13.21 -10.10 -2.41
C PRO A 307 -13.73 -9.10 -3.45
N THR A 308 -14.09 -9.61 -4.63
CA THR A 308 -14.68 -8.85 -5.73
C THR A 308 -15.87 -9.60 -6.34
N GLY A 309 -16.74 -8.89 -7.07
CA GLY A 309 -17.86 -9.50 -7.80
C GLY A 309 -18.88 -10.20 -6.90
N HIS A 310 -19.17 -11.47 -7.19
CA HIS A 310 -20.24 -12.22 -6.52
C HIS A 310 -19.96 -12.53 -5.03
N THR A 311 -18.68 -12.70 -4.66
CA THR A 311 -18.26 -12.99 -3.28
C THR A 311 -18.64 -11.90 -2.27
N ILE A 312 -18.78 -10.66 -2.75
CA ILE A 312 -19.19 -9.50 -1.97
C ILE A 312 -20.57 -9.71 -1.35
N LYS A 313 -21.54 -10.24 -2.12
CA LYS A 313 -22.93 -10.38 -1.67
C LYS A 313 -23.07 -11.35 -0.51
N GLU A 314 -22.21 -12.36 -0.44
CA GLU A 314 -22.22 -13.33 0.65
C GLU A 314 -21.57 -12.75 1.92
N LEU A 315 -20.48 -12.00 1.78
CA LEU A 315 -19.71 -11.45 2.91
C LEU A 315 -20.36 -10.24 3.58
N ILE A 316 -21.20 -9.48 2.86
CA ILE A 316 -21.93 -8.34 3.44
C ILE A 316 -23.08 -8.82 4.34
N ASN A 317 -23.76 -9.90 3.96
CA ASN A 317 -25.00 -10.34 4.62
C ASN A 317 -24.77 -11.22 5.86
N ARG A 318 -23.52 -11.50 6.24
CA ARG A 318 -23.20 -12.34 7.40
C ARG A 318 -21.96 -11.83 8.14
N SER A 319 -21.88 -12.14 9.44
CA SER A 319 -20.65 -12.00 10.20
C SER A 319 -19.54 -12.88 9.62
N LEU A 320 -18.29 -12.40 9.67
CA LEU A 320 -17.15 -13.18 9.15
C LEU A 320 -17.05 -14.56 9.82
N PRO A 321 -16.84 -15.64 9.03
CA PRO A 321 -16.64 -16.97 9.59
C PRO A 321 -15.27 -17.06 10.28
N TRP A 322 -15.11 -18.02 11.19
CA TRP A 322 -13.82 -18.22 11.85
C TRP A 322 -12.72 -18.68 10.89
N ILE A 323 -13.09 -19.51 9.92
CA ILE A 323 -12.23 -20.00 8.83
C ILE A 323 -12.99 -19.79 7.52
N HIS A 324 -12.34 -19.17 6.54
CA HIS A 324 -12.91 -19.02 5.21
C HIS A 324 -12.99 -20.38 4.54
N HIS A 325 -14.18 -20.74 4.08
CA HIS A 325 -14.40 -21.88 3.19
C HIS A 325 -14.64 -21.31 1.80
N LEU A 326 -14.05 -21.90 0.75
CA LEU A 326 -14.32 -21.46 -0.61
C LEU A 326 -15.81 -21.62 -0.91
N ASP A 327 -16.39 -20.59 -1.52
CA ASP A 327 -17.79 -20.60 -1.93
C ASP A 327 -18.04 -21.67 -2.99
N HIS A 328 -19.28 -22.16 -3.09
CA HIS A 328 -19.68 -23.18 -4.06
C HIS A 328 -19.39 -22.77 -5.51
N ASP A 329 -19.54 -21.49 -5.84
CA ASP A 329 -19.22 -20.97 -7.18
C ASP A 329 -17.71 -20.90 -7.44
N GLU A 330 -16.90 -20.49 -6.46
CA GLU A 330 -15.43 -20.46 -6.54
C GLU A 330 -14.85 -21.90 -6.65
N VAL A 331 -15.43 -22.85 -5.89
CA VAL A 331 -15.11 -24.27 -6.00
C VAL A 331 -15.47 -24.81 -7.39
N LYS A 332 -16.62 -24.40 -7.93
CA LYS A 332 -17.06 -24.82 -9.26
C LYS A 332 -16.13 -24.30 -10.35
N GLU A 333 -15.77 -23.03 -10.31
CA GLU A 333 -14.82 -22.42 -11.26
C GLU A 333 -13.45 -23.10 -11.20
N THR A 334 -12.91 -23.27 -9.99
CA THR A 334 -11.63 -23.99 -9.78
C THR A 334 -11.69 -25.40 -10.36
N PHE A 335 -12.81 -26.09 -10.19
CA PHE A 335 -12.99 -27.43 -10.71
C PHE A 335 -13.14 -27.47 -12.23
N VAL A 336 -13.77 -26.47 -12.84
CA VAL A 336 -13.82 -26.30 -14.30
C VAL A 336 -12.39 -26.12 -14.85
N ASN A 337 -11.60 -25.23 -14.24
CA ASN A 337 -10.21 -24.98 -14.64
C ASN A 337 -9.33 -26.24 -14.52
N LEU A 338 -9.53 -27.06 -13.48
CA LEU A 338 -8.86 -28.36 -13.34
C LEU A 338 -9.31 -29.35 -14.42
N LYS A 339 -10.61 -29.40 -14.74
CA LYS A 339 -11.13 -30.26 -15.82
C LYS A 339 -10.58 -29.86 -17.19
N GLU A 340 -10.41 -28.56 -17.44
CA GLU A 340 -9.78 -28.07 -18.67
C GLU A 340 -8.29 -28.41 -18.70
N SER A 341 -7.58 -28.20 -17.60
CA SER A 341 -6.15 -28.53 -17.45
C SER A 341 -5.85 -30.02 -17.58
N ALA A 342 -6.81 -30.89 -17.27
CA ALA A 342 -6.69 -32.33 -17.43
C ALA A 342 -6.78 -32.80 -18.89
N ARG A 343 -7.32 -31.98 -19.79
CA ARG A 343 -7.53 -32.35 -21.19
C ARG A 343 -6.31 -32.05 -22.04
N ILE A 344 -6.10 -32.88 -23.05
CA ILE A 344 -5.08 -32.65 -24.07
C ILE A 344 -5.51 -31.42 -24.89
N SER A 345 -4.70 -30.36 -24.87
CA SER A 345 -4.89 -29.17 -25.69
C SER A 345 -3.75 -29.02 -26.69
N GLU A 346 -4.01 -28.35 -27.81
CA GLU A 346 -2.98 -28.06 -28.82
C GLU A 346 -1.84 -27.23 -28.21
N SER A 347 -2.19 -26.22 -27.39
CA SER A 347 -1.22 -25.41 -26.66
C SER A 347 -0.33 -26.26 -25.75
N PHE A 348 -0.90 -27.25 -25.04
CA PHE A 348 -0.13 -28.18 -24.22
C PHE A 348 0.88 -28.96 -25.07
N LEU A 349 0.45 -29.52 -26.21
CA LEU A 349 1.33 -30.32 -27.08
C LEU A 349 2.49 -29.48 -27.65
N VAL A 350 2.19 -28.28 -28.16
CA VAL A 350 3.19 -27.38 -28.72
C VAL A 350 4.18 -26.95 -27.64
N LEU A 351 3.68 -26.54 -26.47
CA LEU A 351 4.53 -26.10 -25.37
C LEU A 351 5.38 -27.26 -24.84
N MET A 352 4.84 -28.49 -24.81
CA MET A 352 5.58 -29.71 -24.49
C MET A 352 6.76 -29.96 -25.42
N VAL A 353 6.59 -29.79 -26.73
CA VAL A 353 7.70 -29.93 -27.68
C VAL A 353 8.73 -28.82 -27.49
N LEU A 354 8.28 -27.56 -27.40
CA LEU A 354 9.16 -26.40 -27.29
C LEU A 354 10.02 -26.42 -26.02
N PHE A 355 9.45 -26.70 -24.83
CA PHE A 355 10.26 -26.77 -23.61
C PHE A 355 11.25 -27.93 -23.66
N THR A 356 10.88 -29.07 -24.26
CA THR A 356 11.77 -30.23 -24.40
C THR A 356 12.99 -29.89 -25.25
N LEU A 357 12.77 -29.24 -26.40
CA LEU A 357 13.85 -28.80 -27.28
C LEU A 357 14.72 -27.72 -26.61
N LEU A 358 14.09 -26.75 -25.94
CA LEU A 358 14.82 -25.70 -25.21
C LEU A 358 15.65 -26.26 -24.06
N ALA A 359 15.11 -27.23 -23.32
CA ALA A 359 15.84 -27.93 -22.26
C ALA A 359 17.03 -28.71 -22.82
N ALA A 360 16.84 -29.42 -23.95
CA ALA A 360 17.93 -30.12 -24.62
C ALA A 360 19.03 -29.15 -25.06
N VAL A 361 18.68 -28.01 -25.68
CA VAL A 361 19.63 -26.96 -26.04
C VAL A 361 20.36 -26.41 -24.80
N GLY A 362 19.65 -26.14 -23.71
CA GLY A 362 20.24 -25.66 -22.46
C GLY A 362 21.25 -26.64 -21.86
N LEU A 363 20.96 -27.95 -21.94
CA LEU A 363 21.87 -29.02 -21.50
C LEU A 363 23.13 -29.10 -22.37
N PHE A 364 22.98 -29.06 -23.70
CA PHE A 364 24.12 -29.08 -24.63
C PHE A 364 24.96 -27.79 -24.57
N ALA A 365 24.32 -26.64 -24.32
CA ALA A 365 24.99 -25.35 -24.16
C ALA A 365 25.57 -25.13 -22.76
N ASN A 366 25.39 -26.08 -21.83
CA ASN A 366 25.81 -25.99 -20.44
C ASN A 366 25.33 -24.69 -19.75
N SER A 367 24.06 -24.31 -19.98
CA SER A 367 23.51 -23.01 -19.56
C SER A 367 22.33 -23.18 -18.60
N ALA A 368 22.62 -23.01 -17.30
CA ALA A 368 21.61 -23.04 -16.26
C ALA A 368 20.44 -22.05 -16.49
N PRO A 369 20.65 -20.79 -16.91
CA PRO A 369 19.55 -19.86 -17.18
C PRO A 369 18.57 -20.36 -18.24
N VAL A 370 19.05 -21.02 -19.30
CA VAL A 370 18.21 -21.57 -20.36
C VAL A 370 17.40 -22.77 -19.86
N ILE A 371 18.02 -23.63 -19.05
CA ILE A 371 17.35 -24.78 -18.43
C ILE A 371 16.24 -24.29 -17.47
N ILE A 372 16.51 -23.27 -16.67
CA ILE A 372 15.50 -22.66 -15.79
C ILE A 372 14.36 -22.05 -16.61
N GLY A 373 14.69 -21.35 -17.70
CA GLY A 373 13.69 -20.82 -18.64
C GLY A 373 12.78 -21.92 -19.21
N ALA A 374 13.33 -23.07 -19.56
CA ALA A 374 12.56 -24.23 -20.02
C ALA A 374 11.63 -24.80 -18.91
N MET A 375 12.05 -24.77 -17.64
CA MET A 375 11.21 -25.21 -16.52
C MET A 375 9.97 -24.32 -16.32
N ILE A 376 10.09 -23.01 -16.53
CA ILE A 376 8.97 -22.07 -16.40
C ILE A 376 7.90 -22.33 -17.49
N LEU A 377 8.33 -22.77 -18.67
CA LEU A 377 7.44 -23.07 -19.78
C LEU A 377 6.76 -24.43 -19.66
N ALA A 378 7.24 -25.35 -18.81
CA ALA A 378 6.77 -26.73 -18.78
C ALA A 378 5.31 -26.82 -18.24
N PRO A 379 4.34 -27.28 -19.05
CA PRO A 379 2.92 -27.29 -18.64
C PRO A 379 2.49 -28.51 -17.81
N LEU A 380 3.42 -29.38 -17.40
CA LEU A 380 3.12 -30.67 -16.76
C LEU A 380 2.46 -30.54 -15.37
N MET A 381 2.67 -29.43 -14.66
CA MET A 381 2.13 -29.26 -13.30
C MET A 381 0.60 -29.30 -13.25
N ALA A 382 -0.07 -28.64 -14.20
CA ALA A 382 -1.53 -28.53 -14.17
C ALA A 382 -2.25 -29.89 -14.33
N PRO A 383 -1.85 -30.78 -15.25
CA PRO A 383 -2.35 -32.15 -15.31
C PRO A 383 -2.01 -33.00 -14.06
N ILE A 384 -0.84 -32.82 -13.42
CA ILE A 384 -0.49 -33.53 -12.17
C ILE A 384 -1.49 -33.18 -11.06
N VAL A 385 -1.74 -31.88 -10.85
CA VAL A 385 -2.70 -31.41 -9.85
C VAL A 385 -4.10 -31.93 -10.14
N SER A 386 -4.49 -31.93 -11.43
CA SER A 386 -5.79 -32.43 -11.86
C SER A 386 -5.94 -33.94 -11.62
N LEU A 387 -4.88 -34.72 -11.82
CA LEU A 387 -4.85 -36.16 -11.49
C LEU A 387 -5.04 -36.38 -9.99
N SER A 388 -4.29 -35.66 -9.14
CA SER A 388 -4.44 -35.73 -7.69
C SER A 388 -5.86 -35.40 -7.25
N MET A 389 -6.48 -34.37 -7.85
CA MET A 389 -7.86 -34.00 -7.54
C MET A 389 -8.86 -35.07 -8.00
N GLY A 390 -8.64 -35.69 -9.16
CA GLY A 390 -9.45 -36.82 -9.64
C GLY A 390 -9.42 -38.00 -8.66
N VAL A 391 -8.24 -38.32 -8.12
CA VAL A 391 -8.08 -39.34 -7.07
C VAL A 391 -8.82 -38.95 -5.79
N LEU A 392 -8.60 -37.73 -5.28
CA LEU A 392 -9.20 -37.26 -4.03
C LEU A 392 -10.74 -37.24 -4.06
N ARG A 393 -11.32 -36.91 -5.21
CA ARG A 393 -12.79 -36.84 -5.38
C ARG A 393 -13.41 -38.11 -5.95
N GLN A 394 -12.61 -39.13 -6.24
CA GLN A 394 -13.06 -40.34 -6.95
C GLN A 394 -13.72 -40.03 -8.31
N ASP A 395 -13.36 -38.91 -8.96
CA ASP A 395 -13.83 -38.56 -10.30
C ASP A 395 -13.00 -39.31 -11.34
N SER A 396 -13.54 -40.44 -11.81
CA SER A 396 -12.85 -41.34 -12.75
C SER A 396 -12.60 -40.67 -14.09
N ASP A 397 -13.51 -39.81 -14.58
CA ASP A 397 -13.35 -39.12 -15.85
C ASP A 397 -12.19 -38.12 -15.79
N LEU A 398 -12.10 -37.36 -14.69
CA LEU A 398 -10.99 -36.44 -14.44
C LEU A 398 -9.66 -37.19 -14.30
N LEU A 399 -9.67 -38.29 -13.54
CA LEU A 399 -8.49 -39.13 -13.31
C LEU A 399 -7.94 -39.70 -14.62
N PHE A 400 -8.77 -40.34 -15.43
CA PHE A 400 -8.32 -40.92 -16.70
C PHE A 400 -7.92 -39.86 -17.73
N SER A 401 -8.61 -38.72 -17.77
CA SER A 401 -8.24 -37.61 -18.64
C SER A 401 -6.86 -37.07 -18.30
N ALA A 402 -6.61 -36.75 -17.01
CA ALA A 402 -5.33 -36.24 -16.55
C ALA A 402 -4.19 -37.27 -16.75
N LEU A 403 -4.45 -38.55 -16.47
CA LEU A 403 -3.48 -39.62 -16.67
C LEU A 403 -3.09 -39.78 -18.15
N LYS A 404 -4.07 -39.70 -19.07
CA LYS A 404 -3.83 -39.75 -20.51
C LYS A 404 -2.97 -38.56 -20.96
N THR A 405 -3.30 -37.36 -20.51
CA THR A 405 -2.54 -36.13 -20.82
C THR A 405 -1.11 -36.22 -20.31
N LEU A 406 -0.90 -36.70 -19.08
CA LEU A 406 0.43 -36.92 -18.51
C LEU A 406 1.23 -37.96 -19.28
N SER A 407 0.62 -39.10 -19.59
CA SER A 407 1.28 -40.18 -20.35
C SER A 407 1.71 -39.69 -21.73
N LEU A 408 0.84 -38.94 -22.43
CA LEU A 408 1.17 -38.35 -23.72
C LEU A 408 2.29 -37.29 -23.60
N GLY A 409 2.24 -36.44 -22.57
CA GLY A 409 3.27 -35.44 -22.32
C GLY A 409 4.65 -36.07 -22.07
N VAL A 410 4.73 -37.09 -21.21
CA VAL A 410 5.96 -37.84 -20.94
C VAL A 410 6.47 -38.52 -22.21
N PHE A 411 5.58 -39.15 -22.98
CA PHE A 411 5.92 -39.76 -24.25
C PHE A 411 6.52 -38.75 -25.24
N LEU A 412 5.90 -37.58 -25.39
CA LEU A 412 6.41 -36.52 -26.29
C LEU A 412 7.78 -36.00 -25.85
N ALA A 413 7.96 -35.75 -24.55
CA ALA A 413 9.23 -35.27 -24.02
C ALA A 413 10.36 -36.28 -24.28
N LEU A 414 10.11 -37.57 -24.03
CA LEU A 414 11.08 -38.63 -24.31
C LEU A 414 11.34 -38.78 -25.81
N PHE A 415 10.30 -38.77 -26.64
CA PHE A 415 10.41 -38.94 -28.08
C PHE A 415 11.19 -37.80 -28.73
N PHE A 416 10.81 -36.54 -28.48
CA PHE A 416 11.50 -35.39 -29.05
C PHE A 416 12.88 -35.14 -28.43
N GLY A 417 13.06 -35.43 -27.14
CA GLY A 417 14.37 -35.36 -26.50
C GLY A 417 15.36 -36.36 -27.08
N ALA A 418 14.93 -37.61 -27.30
CA ALA A 418 15.72 -38.63 -27.96
C ALA A 418 16.00 -38.28 -29.43
N LEU A 419 14.98 -37.85 -30.17
CA LEU A 419 15.12 -37.46 -31.58
C LEU A 419 16.10 -36.30 -31.73
N PHE A 420 15.97 -35.24 -30.92
CA PHE A 420 16.85 -34.08 -30.96
C PHE A 420 18.29 -34.46 -30.62
N THR A 421 18.49 -35.26 -29.57
CA THR A 421 19.81 -35.77 -29.17
C THR A 421 20.45 -36.61 -30.27
N GLN A 422 19.67 -37.46 -30.95
CA GLN A 422 20.16 -38.28 -32.06
C GLN A 422 20.57 -37.44 -33.28
N MET A 423 19.89 -36.32 -33.54
CA MET A 423 20.26 -35.42 -34.64
C MET A 423 21.49 -34.57 -34.33
N MET A 424 21.83 -34.36 -33.05
CA MET A 424 22.92 -33.48 -32.63
C MET A 424 24.26 -34.22 -32.60
N PRO A 425 25.28 -33.81 -33.38
CA PRO A 425 26.59 -34.49 -33.45
C PRO A 425 27.53 -34.07 -32.31
N LEU A 426 27.04 -33.99 -31.07
CA LEU A 426 27.82 -33.57 -29.90
C LEU A 426 27.97 -34.73 -28.90
N HIS A 427 29.20 -35.20 -28.71
CA HIS A 427 29.52 -36.34 -27.85
C HIS A 427 30.13 -35.96 -26.49
N THR A 428 30.30 -34.66 -26.21
CA THR A 428 30.90 -34.18 -24.96
C THR A 428 29.82 -34.02 -23.88
N VAL A 429 29.96 -34.75 -22.77
CA VAL A 429 29.08 -34.61 -21.60
C VAL A 429 29.37 -33.29 -20.91
N THR A 430 28.34 -32.44 -20.78
CA THR A 430 28.44 -31.15 -20.07
C THR A 430 28.25 -31.33 -18.56
N SER A 431 28.64 -30.32 -17.76
CA SER A 431 28.44 -30.37 -16.32
C SER A 431 26.96 -30.46 -15.95
N GLU A 432 26.08 -29.73 -16.64
CA GLU A 432 24.62 -29.80 -16.44
C GLU A 432 24.03 -31.19 -16.73
N ILE A 433 24.55 -31.89 -17.76
CA ILE A 433 24.14 -33.27 -18.05
C ILE A 433 24.65 -34.21 -16.95
N SER A 434 25.94 -34.12 -16.59
CA SER A 434 26.54 -34.99 -15.58
C SER A 434 25.85 -34.89 -14.21
N ALA A 435 25.52 -33.67 -13.78
CA ALA A 435 24.86 -33.41 -12.50
C ALA A 435 23.47 -34.07 -12.39
N ARG A 436 22.81 -34.34 -13.53
CA ARG A 436 21.47 -34.94 -13.60
C ARG A 436 21.47 -36.45 -13.82
N LEU A 437 22.64 -37.04 -14.08
CA LEU A 437 22.81 -38.49 -14.19
C LEU A 437 23.14 -39.15 -12.84
N SER A 438 23.63 -38.40 -11.86
CA SER A 438 23.97 -38.87 -10.52
C SER A 438 23.14 -38.12 -9.46
N PRO A 439 21.92 -38.57 -9.14
CA PRO A 439 21.17 -37.99 -8.03
C PRO A 439 21.92 -38.25 -6.71
N THR A 440 22.23 -37.18 -5.96
CA THR A 440 22.86 -37.22 -4.64
C THR A 440 21.87 -37.37 -3.51
#